data_AF-A0AAU6HCB5-F1
#
_entry.id   AF-A0AAU6HCB5-F1
#
_cell.length_a   1.000
_cell.length_b   1.000
_cell.length_c   1.000
_cell.angle_alpha   90.00
_cell.angle_beta   90.00
_cell.angle_gamma   90.00
#
_symmetry.space_group_name_H-M   'P 1'
#
loop_
_entity.id
_entity.type
_entity.pdbx_description
1 polymer ?
#
loop_
_entity_poly.entity_id
_entity_poly.type
_entity_poly.pdbx_seq_one_letter_code
_entity_poly.pdbx_strand_id
1 'polypeptide(L)'
;MNTTAAALQANVTVATIRTWCRRGVIAATKTAGRWIVSAASLAHRIAIGARRRKEANVLDLTATYTVEDGPRAGETITPKVTVRERRGHTVTTIRGLTPLLTDRLNAITDPGTRIHTLEVLARASIVFSDEEGEFYTGGISSRDNGRLRTAYLGTPDLPVDLVLDLGEQLRDQLTKGA
;
A
#
# COMPACT_ATOMS: atom_id res chain seq x y z
N MET A 1 22.70 21.39 7.30
CA MET A 1 21.62 22.18 6.65
C MET A 1 20.95 23.09 7.68
N ASN A 2 20.51 24.31 7.30
CA ASN A 2 19.81 25.23 8.23
C ASN A 2 18.31 24.89 8.34
N THR A 3 17.63 25.39 9.37
CA THR A 3 16.22 25.06 9.64
C THR A 3 15.24 25.57 8.58
N THR A 4 15.58 26.63 7.84
CA THR A 4 14.74 27.17 6.77
C THR A 4 14.78 26.27 5.55
N ALA A 5 15.97 25.85 5.13
CA ALA A 5 16.14 24.88 4.05
C ALA A 5 15.50 23.52 4.40
N ALA A 6 15.67 23.07 5.64
CA ALA A 6 15.02 21.84 6.12
C ALA A 6 13.49 21.92 6.09
N ALA A 7 12.93 23.09 6.44
CA ALA A 7 11.50 23.36 6.41
C ALA A 7 10.94 23.30 4.99
N LEU A 8 11.64 23.94 4.03
CA LEU A 8 11.29 23.87 2.61
C LEU A 8 11.34 22.45 2.07
N GLN A 9 12.41 21.71 2.35
CA GLN A 9 12.58 20.34 1.86
C GLN A 9 11.54 19.37 2.43
N ALA A 10 11.14 19.53 3.69
CA ALA A 10 10.13 18.70 4.33
C ALA A 10 8.70 19.20 4.15
N ASN A 11 8.50 20.36 3.49
CA ASN A 11 7.22 21.05 3.38
C ASN A 11 6.50 21.22 4.75
N VAL A 12 7.25 21.67 5.76
CA VAL A 12 6.73 21.95 7.11
C VAL A 12 7.21 23.31 7.60
N THR A 13 6.66 23.82 8.70
CA THR A 13 7.11 25.09 9.28
C THR A 13 8.47 24.96 9.97
N VAL A 14 9.20 26.08 10.03
CA VAL A 14 10.47 26.16 10.80
C VAL A 14 10.26 25.81 12.28
N ALA A 15 9.10 26.15 12.85
CA ALA A 15 8.75 25.79 14.23
C ALA A 15 8.66 24.27 14.43
N THR A 16 8.10 23.54 13.45
CA THR A 16 8.06 22.07 13.45
C THR A 16 9.47 21.48 13.41
N ILE A 17 10.34 21.96 12.51
CA ILE A 17 11.74 21.52 12.46
C ILE A 17 12.46 21.77 13.80
N ARG A 18 12.27 22.94 14.41
CA ARG A 18 12.86 23.27 15.72
C ARG A 18 12.34 22.36 16.84
N THR A 19 11.09 21.92 16.74
CA THR A 19 10.50 20.97 17.69
C THR A 19 11.09 19.58 17.50
N TRP A 20 11.28 19.13 16.26
CA TRP A 20 11.94 17.86 15.95
C TRP A 20 13.38 17.82 16.44
N CYS A 21 14.15 18.90 16.24
CA CYS A 21 15.52 19.00 16.76
C CYS A 21 15.54 18.92 18.29
N ARG A 22 14.63 19.63 18.99
CA ARG A 22 14.54 19.61 20.46
C ARG A 22 14.16 18.24 21.02
N ARG A 23 13.30 17.50 20.31
CA ARG A 23 12.82 16.17 20.71
C ARG A 23 13.71 15.02 20.22
N GLY A 24 14.81 15.30 19.51
CA GLY A 24 15.68 14.25 18.96
C GLY A 24 15.06 13.43 17.82
N VAL A 25 13.98 13.91 17.19
CA VAL A 25 13.31 13.21 16.08
C VAL A 25 14.19 13.17 14.82
N ILE A 26 15.02 14.19 14.65
CA ILE A 26 16.02 14.28 13.59
C ILE A 26 17.36 14.64 14.21
N ALA A 27 18.45 14.08 13.67
CA ALA A 27 19.79 14.40 14.10
C ALA A 27 20.12 15.86 13.75
N ALA A 28 20.43 16.66 14.77
CA ALA A 28 20.81 18.05 14.61
C ALA A 28 21.79 18.47 15.72
N THR A 29 22.72 19.35 15.37
CA THR A 29 23.67 19.95 16.33
C THR A 29 23.36 21.43 16.49
N LYS A 30 23.41 21.94 17.72
CA LYS A 30 23.17 23.36 17.99
C LYS A 30 24.51 24.11 18.04
N THR A 31 24.75 25.00 17.07
CA THR A 31 25.98 25.80 16.95
C THR A 31 25.62 27.28 16.97
N ALA A 32 26.23 28.06 17.85
CA ALA A 32 25.96 29.50 18.00
C ALA A 32 24.46 29.85 18.08
N GLY A 33 23.69 29.06 18.83
CA GLY A 33 22.24 29.25 18.99
C GLY A 33 21.38 28.80 17.80
N ARG A 34 21.98 28.32 16.71
CA ARG A 34 21.28 27.85 15.50
C ARG A 34 21.35 26.32 15.39
N TRP A 35 20.29 25.71 14.90
CA TRP A 35 20.28 24.27 14.63
C TRP A 35 20.86 23.98 13.24
N ILE A 36 21.84 23.08 13.20
CA ILE A 36 22.40 22.50 11.98
C ILE A 36 21.84 21.08 11.87
N VAL A 37 20.93 20.88 10.93
CA VAL A 37 20.21 19.62 10.69
C VAL A 37 21.01 18.70 9.77
N SER A 38 21.04 17.41 10.09
CA SER A 38 21.56 16.35 9.22
C SER A 38 20.59 16.06 8.08
N ALA A 39 21.08 16.13 6.84
CA ALA A 39 20.26 15.88 5.64
C ALA A 39 19.76 14.44 5.57
N ALA A 40 20.60 13.45 5.92
CA ALA A 40 20.22 12.04 5.89
C ALA A 40 19.10 11.72 6.89
N SER A 41 19.19 12.27 8.11
CA SER A 41 18.17 12.07 9.13
C SER A 41 16.84 12.76 8.76
N LEU A 42 16.91 13.93 8.13
CA LEU A 42 15.74 14.62 7.59
C LEU A 42 15.07 13.81 6.47
N ALA A 43 15.86 13.32 5.50
CA ALA A 43 15.35 12.48 4.41
C ALA A 43 14.67 11.22 4.94
N HIS A 44 15.26 10.55 5.93
CA HIS A 44 14.66 9.40 6.60
C HIS A 44 13.30 9.75 7.25
N ARG A 45 13.22 10.87 7.96
CA ARG A 45 11.96 11.32 8.59
C ARG A 45 10.87 11.67 7.58
N ILE A 46 11.24 12.28 6.45
CA ILE A 46 10.33 12.56 5.33
C ILE A 46 9.83 11.25 4.73
N ALA A 47 10.72 10.28 4.49
CA ALA A 47 10.35 8.97 3.98
C ALA A 47 9.34 8.24 4.89
N ILE A 48 9.52 8.30 6.22
CA ILE A 48 8.54 7.78 7.19
C ILE A 48 7.19 8.48 7.02
N GLY A 49 7.19 9.81 6.87
CA GLY A 49 5.97 10.59 6.66
C GLY A 49 5.27 10.26 5.34
N ALA A 50 6.03 10.09 4.27
CA ALA A 50 5.52 9.71 2.95
C ALA A 50 4.90 8.31 2.96
N ARG A 51 5.51 7.34 3.65
CA ARG A 51 4.94 6.01 3.86
C ARG A 51 3.60 6.08 4.59
N ARG A 52 3.53 6.83 5.70
CA ARG A 52 2.27 7.03 6.44
C ARG A 52 1.18 7.79 5.66
N ARG A 53 1.56 8.67 4.73
CA ARG A 53 0.58 9.36 3.89
C ARG A 53 0.06 8.45 2.77
N LYS A 54 0.91 7.57 2.23
CA LYS A 54 0.49 6.53 1.26
C LYS A 54 -0.54 5.57 1.88
N GLU A 55 -0.50 5.35 3.19
CA GLU A 55 -1.47 4.55 3.95
C GLU A 55 -2.88 5.17 4.06
N ALA A 56 -3.08 6.44 3.67
CA ALA A 56 -4.37 7.13 3.81
C ALA A 56 -5.04 7.44 2.45
N ASN A 57 -4.80 6.61 1.43
CA ASN A 57 -5.63 6.67 0.23
C ASN A 57 -6.90 5.85 0.49
N VAL A 58 -8.05 6.51 0.61
CA VAL A 58 -9.33 5.81 0.70
C VAL A 58 -9.55 5.13 -0.64
N LEU A 59 -9.50 3.80 -0.65
CA LEU A 59 -9.73 2.98 -1.83
C LEU A 59 -11.23 2.93 -2.11
N ASP A 60 -11.59 3.31 -3.33
CA ASP A 60 -12.97 3.22 -3.79
C ASP A 60 -13.31 1.75 -4.11
N LEU A 61 -14.01 1.09 -3.17
CA LEU A 61 -14.49 -0.28 -3.33
C LEU A 61 -15.67 -0.40 -4.31
N THR A 62 -16.22 0.72 -4.78
CA THR A 62 -17.28 0.76 -5.79
C THR A 62 -16.74 1.02 -7.20
N ALA A 63 -15.44 1.29 -7.32
CA ALA A 63 -14.79 1.49 -8.61
C ALA A 63 -15.01 0.28 -9.53
N THR A 64 -15.18 0.56 -10.82
CA THR A 64 -15.35 -0.46 -11.85
C THR A 64 -14.21 -0.38 -12.86
N TYR A 65 -13.85 -1.53 -13.42
CA TYR A 65 -12.90 -1.62 -14.52
C TYR A 65 -13.52 -2.44 -15.63
N THR A 66 -13.64 -1.86 -16.82
CA THR A 66 -14.09 -2.58 -18.01
C THR A 66 -12.87 -3.10 -18.75
N VAL A 67 -12.82 -4.41 -18.99
CA VAL A 67 -11.73 -5.02 -19.75
C VAL A 67 -11.86 -4.61 -21.21
N GLU A 68 -10.87 -3.90 -21.73
CA GLU A 68 -10.88 -3.43 -23.13
C GLU A 68 -10.52 -4.55 -24.11
N ASP A 69 -9.50 -5.35 -23.77
CA ASP A 69 -8.90 -6.33 -24.67
C ASP A 69 -8.68 -7.71 -24.02
N GLY A 70 -8.61 -8.74 -24.85
CA GLY A 70 -8.32 -10.12 -24.46
C GLY A 70 -9.56 -10.99 -24.25
N PRO A 71 -9.40 -12.19 -23.65
CA PRO A 71 -10.47 -13.18 -23.56
C PRO A 71 -11.68 -12.76 -22.72
N ARG A 72 -11.52 -11.71 -21.91
CA ARG A 72 -12.55 -11.14 -21.02
C ARG A 72 -13.02 -9.75 -21.49
N ALA A 73 -12.69 -9.35 -22.73
CA ALA A 73 -13.08 -8.04 -23.26
C ALA A 73 -14.59 -7.80 -23.11
N GLY A 74 -14.96 -6.60 -22.66
CA GLY A 74 -16.33 -6.22 -22.33
C GLY A 74 -16.81 -6.62 -20.93
N GLU A 75 -16.05 -7.42 -20.17
CA GLU A 75 -16.39 -7.74 -18.78
C GLU A 75 -16.14 -6.53 -17.86
N THR A 76 -17.11 -6.20 -17.01
CA THR A 76 -16.94 -5.22 -15.94
C THR A 76 -16.54 -5.93 -14.65
N ILE A 77 -15.39 -5.56 -14.09
CA ILE A 77 -14.89 -6.05 -12.82
C ILE A 77 -15.16 -5.00 -11.74
N THR A 78 -15.72 -5.43 -10.62
CA THR A 78 -15.94 -4.61 -9.41
C THR A 78 -15.32 -5.31 -8.21
N PRO A 79 -14.65 -4.60 -7.29
CA PRO A 79 -14.14 -5.19 -6.07
C PRO A 79 -15.29 -5.76 -5.25
N LYS A 80 -15.12 -6.98 -4.76
CA LYS A 80 -16.10 -7.63 -3.90
C LYS A 80 -15.45 -7.99 -2.58
N VAL A 81 -15.94 -7.38 -1.51
CA VAL A 81 -15.58 -7.71 -0.13
C VAL A 81 -16.57 -8.74 0.39
N THR A 82 -16.07 -9.80 1.01
CA THR A 82 -16.88 -10.84 1.64
C THR A 82 -16.30 -11.15 3.01
N VAL A 83 -17.08 -10.90 4.06
CA VAL A 83 -16.73 -11.23 5.44
C VAL A 83 -17.44 -12.52 5.82
N ARG A 84 -16.71 -13.47 6.42
CA ARG A 84 -17.28 -14.73 6.91
C ARG A 84 -16.67 -15.08 8.25
N GLU A 85 -17.51 -15.52 9.16
CA GLU A 85 -17.05 -16.22 10.37
C GLU A 85 -16.79 -17.69 10.06
N ARG A 86 -15.64 -18.20 10.49
CA ARG A 86 -15.32 -19.63 10.46
C ARG A 86 -14.72 -20.03 11.79
N ARG A 87 -15.36 -20.99 12.47
CA ARG A 87 -14.85 -21.58 13.73
C ARG A 87 -14.54 -20.55 14.83
N GLY A 88 -15.23 -19.41 14.85
CA GLY A 88 -14.99 -18.32 15.81
C GLY A 88 -14.03 -17.23 15.32
N HIS A 89 -13.56 -17.31 14.07
CA HIS A 89 -12.60 -16.39 13.47
C HIS A 89 -13.22 -15.60 12.32
N THR A 90 -12.88 -14.33 12.22
CA THR A 90 -13.36 -13.47 11.13
C THR A 90 -12.39 -13.51 9.96
N VAL A 91 -12.87 -13.97 8.82
CA VAL A 91 -12.11 -13.98 7.57
C VAL A 91 -12.74 -13.03 6.58
N THR A 92 -11.98 -12.03 6.16
CA THR A 92 -12.40 -11.06 5.13
C THR A 92 -11.67 -11.37 3.84
N THR A 93 -12.40 -11.63 2.76
CA THR A 93 -11.86 -11.90 1.43
C THR A 93 -12.25 -10.79 0.47
N ILE A 94 -11.28 -10.29 -0.28
CA ILE A 94 -11.48 -9.27 -1.32
C ILE A 94 -11.08 -9.87 -2.67
N ARG A 95 -11.98 -9.80 -3.65
CA ARG A 95 -11.79 -10.25 -5.04
C ARG A 95 -12.04 -9.11 -6.01
N GLY A 96 -11.63 -9.29 -7.26
CA GLY A 96 -11.82 -8.27 -8.30
C GLY A 96 -10.92 -7.06 -8.04
N LEU A 97 -9.62 -7.31 -7.86
CA LEU A 97 -8.65 -6.28 -7.45
C LEU A 97 -8.29 -5.29 -8.57
N THR A 98 -8.63 -5.62 -9.82
CA THR A 98 -8.30 -4.85 -11.03
C THR A 98 -8.62 -3.35 -10.91
N PRO A 99 -9.83 -2.93 -10.47
CA PRO A 99 -10.19 -1.52 -10.39
C PRO A 99 -9.34 -0.73 -9.38
N LEU A 100 -8.84 -1.41 -8.35
CA LEU A 100 -7.99 -0.82 -7.30
C LEU A 100 -6.54 -0.61 -7.75
N LEU A 101 -6.16 -1.17 -8.92
CA LEU A 101 -4.81 -1.13 -9.47
C LEU A 101 -4.80 -0.61 -10.92
N THR A 102 -5.86 0.12 -11.33
CA THR A 102 -6.04 0.63 -12.70
C THR A 102 -4.84 1.45 -13.19
N ASP A 103 -4.34 2.38 -12.37
CA ASP A 103 -3.16 3.19 -12.73
C ASP A 103 -1.92 2.34 -13.03
N ARG A 104 -1.77 1.21 -12.30
CA ARG A 104 -0.63 0.31 -12.47
C ARG A 104 -0.79 -0.54 -13.72
N LEU A 105 -2.00 -1.03 -13.98
CA LEU A 105 -2.31 -1.77 -15.22
C LEU A 105 -2.12 -0.90 -16.46
N ASN A 106 -2.56 0.36 -16.41
CA ASN A 106 -2.42 1.29 -17.52
C ASN A 106 -0.96 1.71 -17.76
N ALA A 107 -0.11 1.64 -16.73
CA ALA A 107 1.32 1.89 -16.86
C ALA A 107 2.09 0.76 -17.56
N ILE A 108 1.51 -0.45 -17.69
CA ILE A 108 2.12 -1.56 -18.43
C ILE A 108 2.01 -1.27 -19.92
N THR A 109 3.13 -0.95 -20.57
CA THR A 109 3.14 -0.53 -21.97
C THR A 109 2.90 -1.69 -22.94
N ASP A 110 3.38 -2.88 -22.62
CA ASP A 110 3.19 -4.08 -23.45
C ASP A 110 1.76 -4.64 -23.31
N PRO A 111 0.97 -4.71 -24.40
CA PRO A 111 -0.41 -5.18 -24.35
C PRO A 111 -0.54 -6.64 -23.89
N GLY A 112 0.37 -7.52 -24.32
CA GLY A 112 0.36 -8.94 -23.94
C GLY A 112 0.56 -9.12 -22.44
N THR A 113 1.52 -8.39 -21.88
CA THR A 113 1.83 -8.38 -20.44
C THR A 113 0.71 -7.74 -19.63
N ARG A 114 0.05 -6.70 -20.16
CA ARG A 114 -1.12 -6.09 -19.53
C ARG A 114 -2.29 -7.07 -19.45
N ILE A 115 -2.62 -7.74 -20.56
CA ILE A 115 -3.69 -8.76 -20.61
C ILE A 115 -3.38 -9.90 -19.65
N HIS A 116 -2.14 -10.43 -19.68
CA HIS A 116 -1.72 -11.48 -18.75
C HIS A 116 -1.84 -11.04 -17.28
N THR A 117 -1.35 -9.84 -16.94
CA THR A 117 -1.45 -9.29 -15.58
C THR A 117 -2.90 -9.12 -15.14
N LEU A 118 -3.77 -8.65 -16.04
CA LEU A 118 -5.20 -8.54 -15.80
C LEU A 118 -5.85 -9.89 -15.53
N GLU A 119 -5.53 -10.93 -16.31
CA GLU A 119 -6.07 -12.28 -16.09
C GLU A 119 -5.68 -12.85 -14.73
N VAL A 120 -4.42 -12.67 -14.34
CA VAL A 120 -3.91 -13.12 -13.04
C VAL A 120 -4.58 -12.34 -11.91
N LEU A 121 -4.69 -11.01 -12.01
CA LEU A 121 -5.35 -10.17 -11.00
C LEU A 121 -6.85 -10.47 -10.87
N ALA A 122 -7.54 -10.71 -11.97
CA ALA A 122 -8.98 -10.95 -11.96
C ALA A 122 -9.34 -12.28 -11.27
N ARG A 123 -8.40 -13.23 -11.17
CA ARG A 123 -8.54 -14.48 -10.41
C ARG A 123 -8.00 -14.39 -8.99
N ALA A 124 -7.16 -13.40 -8.70
CA ALA A 124 -6.55 -13.22 -7.41
C ALA A 124 -7.54 -12.75 -6.35
N SER A 125 -7.18 -13.04 -5.10
CA SER A 125 -7.87 -12.51 -3.93
C SER A 125 -6.88 -12.09 -2.86
N ILE A 126 -7.26 -11.09 -2.07
CA ILE A 126 -6.61 -10.76 -0.80
C ILE A 126 -7.50 -11.30 0.32
N VAL A 127 -6.88 -11.88 1.35
CA VAL A 127 -7.60 -12.40 2.51
C VAL A 127 -6.96 -11.89 3.79
N PHE A 128 -7.80 -11.42 4.70
CA PHE A 128 -7.46 -11.06 6.06
C PHE A 128 -8.00 -12.10 7.03
N SER A 129 -7.21 -12.41 8.06
CA SER A 129 -7.58 -13.24 9.19
C SER A 129 -7.15 -12.55 10.48
N ASP A 130 -7.93 -12.71 11.54
CA ASP A 130 -7.59 -12.30 12.90
C ASP A 130 -6.55 -13.22 13.55
N GLU A 131 -6.50 -14.49 13.14
CA GLU A 131 -5.45 -15.45 13.53
C GLU A 131 -4.21 -15.42 12.64
N GLU A 132 -3.07 -15.67 13.29
CA GLU A 132 -1.84 -16.08 12.60
C GLU A 132 -2.02 -17.48 12.01
N GLY A 133 -1.42 -17.74 10.86
CA GLY A 133 -1.55 -19.04 10.21
C GLY A 133 -0.45 -19.27 9.19
N GLU A 134 0.29 -20.36 9.37
CA GLU A 134 1.19 -20.87 8.34
C GLU A 134 0.36 -21.63 7.29
N PHE A 135 0.36 -21.11 6.06
CA PHE A 135 -0.25 -21.80 4.93
C PHE A 135 0.87 -22.36 4.05
N TYR A 136 1.15 -23.65 4.19
CA TYR A 136 2.08 -24.42 3.35
C TYR A 136 1.47 -24.78 1.97
N THR A 137 0.62 -23.92 1.42
CA THR A 137 0.04 -24.14 0.10
C THR A 137 0.81 -23.32 -0.93
N GLY A 138 1.50 -24.02 -1.83
CA GLY A 138 2.25 -23.39 -2.92
C GLY A 138 1.37 -22.41 -3.69
N GLY A 139 1.89 -21.20 -3.91
CA GLY A 139 1.20 -20.15 -4.66
C GLY A 139 0.40 -19.15 -3.83
N ILE A 140 0.67 -19.04 -2.52
CA ILE A 140 0.15 -17.98 -1.66
C ILE A 140 1.32 -17.17 -1.12
N SER A 141 1.24 -15.84 -1.27
CA SER A 141 2.16 -14.93 -0.58
C SER A 141 1.47 -14.35 0.64
N SER A 142 2.22 -14.21 1.74
CA SER A 142 1.67 -13.74 3.01
C SER A 142 2.56 -12.71 3.69
N ARG A 143 1.95 -11.91 4.56
CA ARG A 143 2.59 -10.95 5.46
C ARG A 143 1.89 -10.98 6.82
N ASP A 144 2.49 -10.35 7.82
CA ASP A 144 1.92 -10.24 9.17
C ASP A 144 1.59 -11.61 9.78
N ASN A 145 2.59 -12.50 9.79
CA ASN A 145 2.47 -13.88 10.30
C ASN A 145 1.28 -14.67 9.69
N GLY A 146 0.94 -14.40 8.43
CA GLY A 146 -0.14 -15.09 7.71
C GLY A 146 -1.52 -14.45 7.86
N ARG A 147 -1.66 -13.39 8.66
CA ARG A 147 -2.91 -12.64 8.82
C ARG A 147 -3.33 -11.90 7.56
N LEU A 148 -2.35 -11.52 6.73
CA LEU A 148 -2.57 -10.98 5.40
C LEU A 148 -2.02 -11.98 4.38
N ARG A 149 -2.85 -12.37 3.41
CA ARG A 149 -2.43 -13.27 2.33
C ARG A 149 -3.06 -12.90 1.00
N THR A 150 -2.38 -13.27 -0.08
CA THR A 150 -2.89 -13.15 -1.43
C THR A 150 -2.61 -14.41 -2.25
N ALA A 151 -3.58 -14.79 -3.10
CA ALA A 151 -3.40 -15.79 -4.14
C ALA A 151 -2.76 -15.21 -5.41
N TYR A 152 -2.42 -13.93 -5.40
CA TYR A 152 -1.69 -13.28 -6.49
C TYR A 152 -0.22 -13.70 -6.46
N LEU A 153 0.29 -14.22 -7.58
CA LEU A 153 1.67 -14.71 -7.67
C LEU A 153 2.68 -13.62 -8.08
N GLY A 154 2.20 -12.44 -8.50
CA GLY A 154 3.04 -11.42 -9.09
C GLY A 154 3.19 -11.58 -10.61
N THR A 155 3.33 -10.47 -11.30
CA THR A 155 3.90 -10.38 -12.64
C THR A 155 5.11 -9.44 -12.61
N PRO A 156 6.00 -9.45 -13.62
CA PRO A 156 7.18 -8.57 -13.63
C PRO A 156 6.85 -7.09 -13.41
N ASP A 157 5.78 -6.59 -14.03
CA ASP A 157 5.36 -5.18 -13.94
C ASP A 157 4.43 -4.89 -12.75
N LEU A 158 3.91 -5.95 -12.10
CA LEU A 158 3.09 -5.83 -10.90
C LEU A 158 3.53 -6.88 -9.87
N PRO A 159 4.60 -6.58 -9.09
CA PRO A 159 5.09 -7.51 -8.08
C PRO A 159 4.06 -7.76 -6.97
N VAL A 160 4.12 -8.96 -6.38
CA VAL A 160 3.21 -9.37 -5.31
C VAL A 160 3.23 -8.46 -4.09
N ASP A 161 4.37 -7.84 -3.78
CA ASP A 161 4.50 -6.88 -2.68
C ASP A 161 3.57 -5.68 -2.82
N LEU A 162 3.29 -5.22 -4.05
CA LEU A 162 2.33 -4.12 -4.25
C LEU A 162 0.90 -4.54 -3.92
N VAL A 163 0.55 -5.80 -4.17
CA VAL A 163 -0.78 -6.34 -3.83
C VAL A 163 -0.89 -6.59 -2.32
N LEU A 164 0.21 -6.95 -1.65
CA LEU A 164 0.26 -7.01 -0.19
C LEU A 164 0.15 -5.61 0.44
N ASP A 165 0.85 -4.60 -0.09
CA ASP A 165 0.71 -3.21 0.35
C ASP A 165 -0.73 -2.68 0.17
N LEU A 166 -1.39 -3.07 -0.93
CA LEU A 166 -2.81 -2.79 -1.14
C LEU A 166 -3.67 -3.48 -0.08
N GLY A 167 -3.35 -4.73 0.26
CA GLY A 167 -4.03 -5.48 1.32
C GLY A 167 -3.94 -4.81 2.68
N GLU A 168 -2.78 -4.27 3.05
CA GLU A 168 -2.62 -3.50 4.29
C GLU A 168 -3.50 -2.25 4.30
N GLN A 169 -3.52 -1.48 3.21
CA GLN A 169 -4.39 -0.30 3.08
C GLN A 169 -5.87 -0.65 3.21
N LEU A 170 -6.30 -1.72 2.53
CA LEU A 170 -7.69 -2.22 2.60
C LEU A 170 -8.07 -2.66 4.01
N ARG A 171 -7.19 -3.36 4.73
CA ARG A 171 -7.41 -3.76 6.12
C ARG A 171 -7.57 -2.53 7.03
N ASP A 172 -6.68 -1.56 6.87
CA ASP A 172 -6.73 -0.30 7.61
C ASP A 172 -8.02 0.49 7.34
N GLN A 173 -8.47 0.55 6.10
CA GLN A 173 -9.70 1.22 5.72
C GLN A 173 -10.93 0.51 6.29
N LEU A 174 -11.00 -0.81 6.18
CA LEU A 174 -12.15 -1.60 6.67
C LEU A 174 -12.25 -1.62 8.20
N THR A 175 -11.13 -1.46 8.91
CA THR A 175 -11.13 -1.35 10.37
C THR A 175 -11.45 0.06 10.88
N LYS A 176 -11.18 1.11 10.09
CA LYS A 176 -11.52 2.51 10.43
C LYS A 176 -12.93 2.93 10.01
N GLY A 177 -13.55 2.20 9.08
CA GLY A 177 -14.87 2.49 8.52
C GLY A 177 -16.04 1.72 9.14
N ALA A 178 -15.78 0.88 10.16
CA ALA A 178 -16.79 0.19 10.97
C ALA A 178 -17.03 0.93 12.29
#